data_AF-A0A6C0P3B7-F1
#
_entry.id   AF-A0A6C0P3B7-F1
#
_cell.length_a   1.000
_cell.length_b   1.000
_cell.length_c   1.000
_cell.angle_alpha   90.00
_cell.angle_beta   90.00
_cell.angle_gamma   90.00
#
_symmetry.space_group_name_H-M   'P 1'
#
loop_
_entity.id
_entity.type
_entity.pdbx_description
1 polymer ?
#
loop_
_entity_poly.entity_id
_entity_poly.type
_entity_poly.pdbx_seq_one_letter_code
_entity_poly.pdbx_strand_id
1 'polypeptide(L)' 'MNKQRAQEIAESSVMADVTCDGVPVYIQHVDAENDTARIYPLDQPDKEETVSLNSLTEASPFQSDGIHMMCPPSQQQEQP' A
#
# COMPACT_ATOMS: atom_id res chain seq x y z
N MET A 1 -7.68 -1.57 4.02
CA MET A 1 -6.42 -2.34 3.85
C MET A 1 -6.16 -3.23 5.05
N ASN A 2 -5.13 -4.10 5.05
CA ASN A 2 -4.81 -4.98 6.20
C ASN A 2 -3.84 -4.31 7.20
N LYS A 3 -3.99 -4.64 8.49
CA LYS A 3 -3.15 -4.11 9.59
C LYS A 3 -1.64 -4.31 9.41
N GLN A 4 -1.20 -5.46 8.90
CA GLN A 4 0.22 -5.70 8.72
C GLN A 4 0.79 -4.75 7.67
N ARG A 5 0.10 -4.62 6.54
CA ARG A 5 0.48 -3.67 5.49
C ARG A 5 0.48 -2.22 5.98
N ALA A 6 -0.48 -1.87 6.84
CA ALA A 6 -0.53 -0.55 7.46
C ALA A 6 0.70 -0.24 8.29
N GLN A 7 1.12 -1.21 9.09
CA GLN A 7 2.26 -1.06 9.98
C GLN A 7 3.55 -0.90 9.17
N GLU A 8 3.73 -1.70 8.13
CA GLU A 8 4.86 -1.55 7.21
C GLU A 8 4.93 -0.14 6.58
N ILE A 9 3.77 0.41 6.18
CA ILE A 9 3.70 1.77 5.61
C ILE A 9 4.07 2.82 6.67
N ALA A 10 3.55 2.69 7.89
CA ALA A 10 3.83 3.63 8.99
C ALA A 10 5.30 3.58 9.44
N GLU A 11 5.95 2.42 9.35
CA GLU A 11 7.37 2.23 9.68
C GLU A 11 8.30 2.55 8.50
N SER A 12 7.76 2.59 7.28
CA SER A 12 8.51 2.90 6.06
C SER A 12 8.86 4.39 5.98
N SER A 13 10.10 4.69 5.60
CA SER A 13 10.51 6.04 5.22
C SER A 13 10.02 6.45 3.82
N VAL A 14 9.52 5.49 3.04
CA VAL A 14 8.94 5.71 1.72
C VAL A 14 7.45 5.94 1.86
N MET A 15 6.97 7.05 1.30
CA MET A 15 5.55 7.40 1.25
C MET A 15 4.81 6.43 0.34
N ALA A 16 3.85 5.70 0.90
CA ALA A 16 2.90 4.91 0.11
C ALA A 16 1.73 5.79 -0.33
N ASP A 17 1.21 5.56 -1.53
CA ASP A 17 -0.01 6.19 -2.02
C ASP A 17 -1.23 5.59 -1.30
N VAL A 18 -1.55 6.13 -0.12
CA VAL A 18 -2.74 5.73 0.65
C VAL A 18 -3.80 6.81 0.57
N THR A 19 -5.04 6.39 0.42
CA THR A 19 -6.22 7.26 0.42
C THR A 19 -7.23 6.81 1.48
N CYS A 20 -7.92 7.77 2.09
CA CYS A 20 -9.12 7.57 2.90
C CYS A 20 -10.28 8.26 2.18
N ASP A 21 -11.32 7.52 1.80
CA ASP A 21 -12.49 8.07 1.09
C ASP A 21 -12.12 8.90 -0.16
N GLY A 22 -11.04 8.51 -0.85
CA GLY A 22 -10.53 9.19 -2.05
C GLY A 22 -9.62 10.40 -1.76
N VAL A 23 -9.42 10.77 -0.50
CA VAL A 23 -8.48 11.82 -0.08
C VAL A 23 -7.11 11.18 0.21
N PRO A 24 -6.01 11.68 -0.37
CA PRO A 24 -4.66 11.23 -0.03
C PRO A 24 -4.31 11.52 1.43
N VAL A 25 -3.76 10.53 2.11
CA VAL A 25 -3.43 10.61 3.54
C VAL A 25 -2.06 10.02 3.84
N TYR A 26 -1.40 10.56 4.85
CA TYR A 26 -0.22 9.96 5.47
C TYR A 26 -0.63 9.16 6.71
N ILE A 27 -0.14 7.93 6.84
CA ILE A 27 -0.35 7.12 8.04
C ILE A 27 0.78 7.39 9.02
N GLN A 28 0.46 8.00 10.16
CA GLN A 28 1.45 8.29 11.19
C GLN A 28 1.64 7.12 12.16
N HIS A 29 0.55 6.44 12.53
CA HIS A 29 0.58 5.34 13.48
C HIS A 29 -0.57 4.37 13.24
N VAL A 30 -0.35 3.09 13.52
CA VAL A 30 -1.35 2.02 13.41
C VAL A 30 -1.59 1.42 14.79
N ASP A 31 -2.85 1.47 15.22
CA ASP A 31 -3.33 0.78 16.40
C ASP A 31 -3.91 -0.58 15.97
N ALA A 32 -3.06 -1.60 16.03
CA ALA A 32 -3.40 -2.97 15.62
C ALA A 32 -4.35 -3.68 16.60
N GLU A 33 -4.50 -3.18 17.82
CA GLU A 33 -5.44 -3.71 18.81
C GLU A 33 -6.88 -3.30 18.50
N ASN A 34 -7.05 -2.07 18.01
CA ASN A 34 -8.36 -1.49 17.68
C ASN A 34 -8.69 -1.51 16.18
N ASP A 35 -7.81 -2.04 15.33
CA ASP A 35 -7.93 -2.02 13.86
C ASP A 35 -8.17 -0.58 13.31
N THR A 36 -7.46 0.40 13.88
CA THR A 36 -7.50 1.81 13.48
C THR A 36 -6.12 2.35 13.12
N ALA A 37 -6.09 3.45 12.39
CA ALA A 37 -4.88 4.19 12.10
C ALA A 37 -5.11 5.68 12.33
N ARG A 38 -4.04 6.33 12.80
CA ARG A 38 -3.95 7.79 12.86
C ARG A 38 -3.37 8.29 11.55
N ILE A 39 -4.13 9.14 10.89
CA ILE A 39 -3.82 9.67 9.58
C ILE A 39 -3.77 11.20 9.58
N TYR A 40 -3.08 11.74 8.60
CA TYR A 40 -3.04 13.17 8.29
C TYR A 40 -3.38 13.34 6.81
N PRO A 41 -4.49 14.01 6.44
CA PRO A 41 -4.78 14.35 5.05
C PRO A 41 -3.65 15.20 4.47
N LEU A 42 -3.20 14.90 3.25
CA LEU A 42 -2.08 15.62 2.64
C LEU A 42 -2.40 17.10 2.37
N ASP A 43 -3.67 17.43 2.14
CA ASP A 43 -4.14 18.81 1.99
C ASP A 43 -4.17 19.56 3.33
N GLN A 44 -4.30 18.84 4.45
CA GLN A 44 -4.48 19.41 5.80
C GLN A 44 -3.62 18.66 6.82
N PRO A 45 -2.29 18.78 6.75
CA PRO A 45 -1.36 18.02 7.59
C PRO A 45 -1.42 18.39 9.08
N ASP A 46 -2.08 19.50 9.44
CA ASP A 46 -2.32 19.87 10.84
C ASP A 46 -3.55 19.16 11.45
N LYS A 47 -4.34 18.45 10.63
CA LYS A 47 -5.51 17.70 11.09
C LYS A 47 -5.18 16.23 11.20
N GLU A 48 -5.13 15.73 12.43
CA GLU A 48 -5.10 14.30 12.67
C GLU A 48 -6.51 13.73 12.73
N GLU A 49 -6.69 12.57 12.09
CA GLU A 49 -7.93 11.81 12.16
C GLU A 49 -7.62 10.35 12.49
N THR A 50 -8.47 9.73 13.31
CA THR A 50 -8.38 8.31 13.62
C THR A 50 -9.48 7.59 12.85
N VAL A 51 -9.08 6.74 11.90
CA VAL A 51 -10.00 6.04 11.00
C VAL A 51 -9.78 4.53 11.08
N SER A 52 -10.78 3.75 10.67
CA SER A 52 -10.60 2.30 10.56
C SER A 52 -9.62 1.96 9.44
N LEU A 53 -8.78 0.96 9.67
CA LEU A 53 -7.88 0.43 8.64
C LEU A 53 -8.63 -0.03 7.38
N ASN A 54 -9.89 -0.43 7.53
CA ASN A 54 -10.76 -0.83 6.42
C ASN A 54 -11.14 0.33 5.50
N SER A 55 -11.14 1.58 6.00
CA SER A 55 -11.41 2.78 5.21
C SER A 55 -10.20 3.22 4.37
N LEU A 56 -9.01 2.70 4.67
CA LEU A 56 -7.78 3.04 3.95
C LEU A 56 -7.57 2.14 2.74
N THR A 57 -7.18 2.76 1.62
CA THR A 57 -6.89 2.09 0.36
C THR A 57 -5.54 2.52 -0.17
N GLU A 58 -4.63 1.57 -0.37
CA GLU A 58 -3.35 1.79 -1.04
C GLU A 58 -3.57 1.71 -2.56
N ALA A 59 -3.23 2.77 -3.29
CA ALA A 59 -3.20 2.75 -4.74
C ALA A 59 -1.96 1.96 -5.17
N SER A 60 -2.13 0.69 -5.53
CA SER A 60 -1.04 -0.11 -6.07
C SER A 60 -0.69 0.37 -7.48
N PRO A 61 0.53 0.91 -7.73
CA PRO A 61 0.94 1.32 -9.08
C PRO A 61 1.17 0.11 -10.02
N PHE A 62 1.07 -1.11 -9.48
CA PHE A 62 1.23 -2.36 -10.22
C PHE A 62 0.01 -3.27 -10.01
N GLN A 63 -1.15 -2.86 -10.51
CA GLN A 63 -2.00 -3.80 -11.22
C GLN A 63 -1.64 -3.70 -12.70
N SER A 64 -0.44 -4.18 -13.05
CA SER A 64 -0.17 -4.49 -14.45
C SER A 64 -1.03 -5.70 -14.80
N ASP A 65 -2.21 -5.42 -15.37
CA ASP A 65 -2.89 -6.27 -16.34
C ASP A 65 -1.84 -7.04 -17.17
N GLY A 66 -1.69 -8.34 -16.90
CA GLY A 66 -1.18 -9.28 -17.89
C GLY A 66 0.30 -9.21 -18.29
N ILE A 67 1.26 -8.83 -17.43
CA ILE A 67 2.64 -9.30 -17.65
C ILE A 67 2.74 -10.74 -17.12
N HIS A 68 2.22 -11.67 -17.93
CA HIS A 68 2.74 -13.03 -17.98
C HIS A 68 4.19 -12.89 -18.41
N MET A 69 5.14 -12.96 -17.48
CA MET A 69 6.53 -13.26 -17.84
C MET A 69 6.49 -14.62 -18.53
N MET A 70 6.38 -14.63 -19.86
CA MET A 70 6.70 -15.84 -20.61
C MET A 70 8.22 -15.85 -20.56
N CYS A 71 8.79 -16.73 -19.74
CA CYS A 71 10.18 -17.10 -19.90
C CYS A 71 10.38 -17.42 -21.40
N PRO A 72 11.32 -16.79 -22.12
CA PRO A 72 11.55 -17.15 -23.51
C PRO A 72 11.92 -18.64 -23.56
N PRO A 73 11.24 -19.47 -24.37
CA PRO A 73 11.71 -20.82 -24.65
C PRO A 73 12.91 -20.69 -25.59
N SER A 74 14.07 -20.52 -25.00
CA SER A 74 15.38 -20.67 -25.64
C SER A 74 16.25 -21.26 -24.54
N GLN A 75 16.29 -22.57 -24.35
CA GLN A 75 17.05 -23.50 -25.17
C GLN A 75 16.38 -24.90 -25.17
N GLN A 76 15.73 -25.28 -26.28
CA GLN A 76 15.81 -26.64 -26.77
C GLN A 76 16.92 -26.63 -27.84
N GLN A 77 17.72 -27.70 -27.90
CA GLN A 77 19.08 -27.79 -28.47
C GLN A 77 20.07 -27.31 -27.41
N GLU A 78 20.82 -28.18 -26.75
CA GLU A 78 21.82 -29.03 -27.36
C GLU A 78 21.77 -30.49 -26.83
N GLN A 79 21.62 -31.45 -27.74
CA GLN A 79 22.05 -32.84 -27.53
C GLN A 79 23.59 -32.86 -27.55
N PRO A 80 24.20 -33.70 -26.72
CA PRO A 80 24.84 -34.89 -27.28
C PRO A 80 24.32 -36.22 -26.71
#